data_AF-A0A7W9XPQ8-F1
#
_entry.id   AF-A0A7W9XPQ8-F1
#
_cell.length_a   1.000
_cell.length_b   1.000
_cell.length_c   1.000
_cell.angle_alpha   90.00
_cell.angle_beta   90.00
_cell.angle_gamma   90.00
#
_symmetry.space_group_name_H-M   'P 1'
#
loop_
_entity.id
_entity.type
_entity.pdbx_description
1 polymer ?
#
loop_
_entity_poly.entity_id
_entity_poly.type
_entity_poly.pdbx_seq_one_letter_code
_entity_poly.pdbx_strand_id
1 'polypeptide(L)'
;MIAQNYKVFNEPGKVKMTWVYCLIATAVIFAGAFLVPETVKIPKIIIPLIYSWATYYLVQQLQGAQIDTHVKAGGEIYSWWRAIGISLIGVVITFAIIFVILLFLPNS
;
A
#
# COMPACT_ATOMS: atom_id res chain seq x y z
N MET A 1 5.33 -2.59 3.73
CA MET A 1 6.09 -3.85 3.65
C MET A 1 7.15 -3.82 2.55
N ILE A 2 6.80 -3.54 1.28
CA ILE A 2 7.75 -3.50 0.15
C ILE A 2 9.00 -2.64 0.43
N ALA A 3 8.79 -1.42 0.95
CA ALA A 3 9.89 -0.51 1.31
C ALA A 3 10.77 -1.04 2.47
N GLN A 4 10.22 -1.85 3.38
CA GLN A 4 11.00 -2.45 4.47
C GLN A 4 11.89 -3.58 3.96
N ASN A 5 11.42 -4.38 3.00
CA ASN A 5 12.23 -5.42 2.37
C ASN A 5 13.47 -4.81 1.71
N TYR A 6 13.33 -3.71 0.95
CA TYR A 6 14.48 -3.01 0.36
C TYR A 6 15.46 -2.43 1.40
N LYS A 7 15.01 -2.11 2.61
CA LYS A 7 15.93 -1.73 3.70
C LYS A 7 16.77 -2.91 4.16
N VAL A 8 16.16 -4.10 4.28
CA VAL A 8 16.86 -5.34 4.65
C VAL A 8 17.83 -5.77 3.53
N PHE A 9 17.46 -5.57 2.27
CA PHE A 9 18.30 -5.90 1.12
C PHE A 9 19.40 -4.86 0.82
N ASN A 10 19.55 -3.84 1.67
CA ASN A 10 20.52 -2.76 1.51
C ASN A 10 20.37 -1.97 0.19
N GLU A 11 19.13 -1.74 -0.26
CA GLU A 11 18.78 -1.01 -1.49
C GLU A 11 18.01 0.30 -1.20
N PRO A 12 18.64 1.31 -0.54
CA PRO A 12 17.94 2.51 -0.07
C PRO A 12 17.36 3.38 -1.18
N GLY A 13 17.91 3.33 -2.41
CA GLY A 13 17.35 4.01 -3.57
C GLY A 13 15.94 3.51 -3.91
N LYS A 14 15.73 2.19 -3.83
CA LYS A 14 14.43 1.56 -4.11
C LYS A 14 13.41 1.82 -3.00
N VAL A 15 13.86 2.07 -1.76
CA VAL A 15 12.99 2.50 -0.65
C VAL A 15 12.28 3.81 -0.99
N LYS A 16 13.02 4.83 -1.45
CA LYS A 16 12.44 6.13 -1.82
C LYS A 16 11.47 6.00 -3.00
N MET A 17 11.88 5.27 -4.04
CA MET A 17 11.03 5.03 -5.21
C MET A 17 9.73 4.30 -4.85
N THR A 18 9.78 3.34 -3.91
CA THR A 18 8.59 2.64 -3.42
C THR A 18 7.57 3.62 -2.83
N TRP A 19 8.00 4.60 -2.03
CA TRP A 19 7.10 5.60 -1.47
C TRP A 19 6.50 6.51 -2.53
N VAL A 20 7.28 6.91 -3.54
CA VAL A 20 6.79 7.70 -4.68
C VAL A 20 5.72 6.91 -5.45
N TYR A 21 5.96 5.64 -5.77
CA TYR A 21 4.98 4.80 -6.42
C TYR A 21 3.73 4.57 -5.56
N CYS A 22 3.87 4.42 -4.24
CA CYS A 22 2.72 4.33 -3.34
C CYS A 22 1.88 5.61 -3.37
N LEU A 23 2.49 6.79 -3.31
CA LEU A 23 1.75 8.05 -3.39
C LEU A 23 1.02 8.21 -4.72
N ILE A 24 1.68 7.88 -5.84
CA ILE A 24 1.07 7.91 -7.18
C ILE A 24 -0.11 6.92 -7.25
N ALA A 25 0.08 5.69 -6.78
CA ALA A 25 -0.97 4.68 -6.78
C ALA A 25 -2.18 5.11 -5.93
N THR A 26 -1.94 5.68 -4.75
CA THR A 26 -3.01 6.23 -3.90
C THR A 26 -3.75 7.37 -4.61
N ALA A 27 -3.04 8.30 -5.24
CA ALA A 27 -3.67 9.38 -6.00
C ALA A 27 -4.51 8.86 -7.16
N VAL A 28 -4.02 7.87 -7.92
CA VAL A 28 -4.75 7.23 -9.02
C VAL A 28 -6.00 6.50 -8.52
N ILE A 29 -5.91 5.77 -7.40
CA ILE A 29 -7.06 5.08 -6.80
C ILE A 29 -8.13 6.09 -6.39
N PHE A 30 -7.75 7.19 -5.73
CA PHE A 30 -8.72 8.23 -5.36
C PHE A 30 -9.30 8.94 -6.57
N ALA A 31 -8.47 9.35 -7.54
CA ALA A 31 -8.94 9.97 -8.77
C ALA A 31 -9.93 9.06 -9.51
N GLY A 32 -9.60 7.77 -9.66
CA GLY A 32 -10.51 6.78 -10.22
C GLY A 32 -11.81 6.67 -9.43
N ALA A 33 -11.74 6.60 -8.10
CA ALA A 33 -12.93 6.55 -7.25
C ALA A 33 -13.83 7.78 -7.38
N PHE A 34 -13.26 8.98 -7.51
CA PHE A 34 -14.04 10.23 -7.68
C PHE A 34 -14.57 10.43 -9.10
N LEU A 35 -13.95 9.83 -10.12
CA LEU A 35 -14.38 9.93 -11.51
C LEU A 35 -15.46 8.91 -11.89
N VAL A 36 -15.60 7.82 -11.13
CA VAL A 36 -16.64 6.81 -11.38
C VAL A 36 -18.02 7.38 -11.04
N PRO A 37 -18.95 7.45 -12.00
CA PRO A 37 -20.31 7.92 -11.73
C PRO A 37 -21.03 7.00 -10.73
N GLU A 38 -21.85 7.57 -9.85
CA GLU A 38 -22.62 6.81 -8.84
C GLU A 38 -23.58 5.77 -9.45
N THR A 39 -23.91 5.91 -10.73
CA THR A 39 -24.73 4.97 -11.49
C THR A 39 -24.04 3.63 -11.74
N VAL A 40 -22.70 3.58 -11.65
CA VAL A 40 -21.90 2.37 -11.86
C VAL A 40 -21.73 1.64 -10.54
N LYS A 41 -22.42 0.51 -10.39
CA LYS A 41 -22.27 -0.37 -9.22
C LYS A 41 -21.06 -1.28 -9.40
N ILE A 42 -19.92 -0.88 -8.82
CA ILE A 42 -18.73 -1.72 -8.74
C ILE A 42 -18.85 -2.64 -7.51
N PRO A 43 -18.79 -3.97 -7.68
CA PRO A 43 -18.74 -4.89 -6.54
C PRO A 43 -17.56 -4.57 -5.63
N LYS A 44 -17.83 -4.38 -4.34
CA LYS A 44 -16.83 -3.95 -3.33
C LYS A 44 -15.61 -4.86 -3.21
N ILE A 45 -15.71 -6.11 -3.65
CA ILE A 45 -14.64 -7.11 -3.62
C ILE A 45 -13.62 -6.95 -4.75
N ILE A 46 -13.98 -6.29 -5.86
CA ILE A 46 -13.09 -6.16 -7.03
C ILE A 46 -11.86 -5.32 -6.68
N ILE A 47 -12.03 -4.20 -5.99
CA ILE A 47 -10.92 -3.30 -5.64
C ILE A 47 -9.89 -4.02 -4.74
N PRO A 48 -10.27 -4.66 -3.61
CA PRO A 48 -9.34 -5.45 -2.81
C PRO A 48 -8.67 -6.59 -3.59
N LEU A 49 -9.40 -7.29 -4.46
CA LEU A 49 -8.83 -8.39 -5.25
C LEU A 49 -7.77 -7.91 -6.24
N ILE A 50 -8.07 -6.88 -7.04
CA ILE A 50 -7.13 -6.32 -8.01
C ILE A 50 -5.90 -5.78 -7.28
N TYR A 51 -6.10 -5.04 -6.19
CA TYR A 51 -5.00 -4.49 -5.40
C TYR A 51 -4.12 -5.60 -4.80
N SER A 52 -4.73 -6.66 -4.25
CA SER A 52 -4.00 -7.79 -3.67
C SER A 52 -3.21 -8.54 -4.73
N TRP A 53 -3.82 -8.83 -5.88
CA TRP A 53 -3.17 -9.50 -6.99
C TRP A 53 -2.01 -8.68 -7.56
N ALA A 54 -2.23 -7.38 -7.82
CA ALA A 54 -1.18 -6.49 -8.32
C ALA A 54 -0.01 -6.38 -7.34
N THR A 55 -0.30 -6.24 -6.05
CA THR A 55 0.73 -6.17 -5.00
C THR A 55 1.51 -7.48 -4.92
N TYR A 56 0.83 -8.63 -4.89
CA TYR A 56 1.47 -9.95 -4.89
C TYR A 56 2.39 -10.12 -6.09
N TYR A 57 1.89 -9.82 -7.30
CA TYR A 57 2.64 -9.91 -8.54
C TYR A 57 3.90 -9.01 -8.51
N LEU A 58 3.75 -7.75 -8.13
CA LEU A 58 4.87 -6.81 -8.04
C LEU A 58 5.92 -7.25 -7.03
N VAL A 59 5.52 -7.74 -5.85
CA VAL A 59 6.47 -8.25 -4.85
C VAL A 59 7.24 -9.45 -5.40
N GLN A 60 6.55 -10.41 -6.01
CA GLN A 60 7.22 -11.59 -6.55
C GLN A 60 8.19 -11.24 -7.69
N GLN A 61 7.78 -10.36 -8.60
CA GLN A 61 8.63 -9.93 -9.72
C GLN A 61 9.84 -9.12 -9.26
N LEU A 62 9.66 -8.19 -8.30
CA LEU A 62 10.71 -7.24 -7.94
C LEU A 62 11.57 -7.67 -6.76
N GLN A 63 11.06 -8.53 -5.88
CA GLN A 63 11.70 -8.91 -4.62
C GLN A 63 11.74 -10.43 -4.40
N GLY A 64 11.06 -11.25 -5.22
CA GLY A 64 10.92 -12.69 -4.98
C GLY A 64 12.25 -13.43 -4.85
N ALA A 65 13.21 -13.17 -5.74
CA ALA A 65 14.54 -13.79 -5.67
C ALA A 65 15.33 -13.40 -4.40
N GLN A 66 15.23 -12.13 -3.98
CA GLN A 66 15.88 -11.63 -2.76
C GLN A 66 15.22 -12.21 -1.51
N ILE A 67 13.89 -12.32 -1.50
CA ILE A 67 13.12 -12.96 -0.43
C ILE A 67 13.52 -14.44 -0.30
N ASP A 68 13.54 -15.19 -1.40
CA ASP A 68 13.93 -16.61 -1.40
C ASP A 68 15.36 -16.82 -0.87
N THR A 69 16.29 -15.97 -1.30
CA THR A 69 17.69 -15.98 -0.81
C THR A 69 17.76 -15.68 0.69
N HIS A 70 17.04 -14.66 1.16
CA HIS A 70 17.00 -14.27 2.58
C HIS A 70 16.45 -15.40 3.45
N VAL A 71 15.37 -16.04 3.01
CA VAL A 71 14.74 -17.16 3.74
C VAL A 71 15.65 -18.38 3.76
N LYS A 72 16.28 -18.74 2.64
CA LYS A 72 17.23 -19.88 2.57
C LYS A 72 18.47 -19.66 3.41
N ALA A 73 18.90 -18.41 3.60
CA ALA A 73 19.99 -18.05 4.49
C ALA A 73 19.60 -18.06 5.98
N GLY A 74 18.37 -18.43 6.33
CA GLY A 74 17.86 -18.43 7.72
C GLY A 74 17.40 -17.05 8.21
N GLY A 75 17.19 -16.10 7.30
CA GLY A 75 16.71 -14.77 7.62
C GLY A 75 15.26 -14.76 8.10
N GLU A 76 14.96 -13.88 9.06
CA GLU A 76 13.63 -13.79 9.66
C GLU A 76 12.57 -13.25 8.69
N ILE A 77 11.36 -13.80 8.78
CA ILE A 77 10.16 -13.30 8.11
C ILE A 77 9.23 -12.69 9.17
N TYR A 78 8.76 -11.47 8.93
CA TYR A 78 7.79 -10.84 9.82
C TYR A 78 6.39 -11.46 9.71
N SER A 79 5.69 -11.52 10.83
CA SER A 79 4.32 -12.05 10.88
C SER A 79 3.33 -11.16 10.12
N TRP A 80 2.26 -11.80 9.62
CA TRP A 80 1.18 -11.11 8.92
C TRP A 80 0.41 -10.15 9.84
N TRP A 81 0.35 -10.44 11.14
CA TRP A 81 -0.25 -9.55 12.14
C TRP A 81 0.49 -8.22 12.27
N ARG A 82 1.82 -8.23 12.14
CA ARG A 82 2.60 -6.99 12.12
C ARG A 82 2.23 -6.14 10.91
N ALA A 83 2.03 -6.76 9.75
CA ALA A 83 1.59 -6.07 8.54
C ALA A 83 0.22 -5.41 8.73
N ILE A 84 -0.74 -6.16 9.25
CA ILE A 84 -2.10 -5.67 9.53
C ILE A 84 -2.06 -4.51 10.52
N GLY A 85 -1.30 -4.64 11.63
CA GLY A 85 -1.18 -3.60 12.64
C GLY A 85 -0.62 -2.29 12.09
N ILE A 86 0.45 -2.35 11.29
CA ILE A 86 1.04 -1.16 10.65
C ILE A 86 0.04 -0.53 9.68
N SER A 87 -0.67 -1.33 8.88
CA SER A 87 -1.69 -0.83 7.95
C SER A 87 -2.84 -0.16 8.69
N LEU A 88 -3.29 -0.71 9.83
CA LEU A 88 -4.36 -0.12 10.64
C LEU A 88 -3.96 1.25 11.20
N ILE A 89 -2.72 1.39 11.68
CA ILE A 89 -2.18 2.69 12.12
C ILE A 89 -2.22 3.71 10.98
N GLY A 90 -1.81 3.29 9.78
CA GLY A 90 -1.89 4.13 8.57
C GLY A 90 -3.32 4.59 8.29
N VAL A 91 -4.28 3.66 8.35
CA VAL A 91 -5.71 3.96 8.17
C VAL A 91 -6.21 4.97 9.20
N VAL A 92 -5.86 4.79 10.48
CA VAL A 92 -6.23 5.73 11.55
C VAL A 92 -5.69 7.13 11.28
N ILE A 93 -4.42 7.25 10.86
CA ILE A 93 -3.80 8.53 10.50
C ILE A 93 -4.53 9.16 9.31
N THR A 94 -4.84 8.39 8.27
CA THR A 94 -5.57 8.88 7.09
C THR A 94 -6.95 9.43 7.49
N PHE A 95 -7.71 8.69 8.31
CA PHE A 95 -9.02 9.17 8.79
C PHE A 95 -8.90 10.43 9.67
N ALA A 96 -7.89 10.50 10.54
CA ALA A 96 -7.66 11.70 11.34
C ALA A 96 -7.39 12.94 10.47
N ILE A 97 -6.58 12.81 9.42
CA ILE A 97 -6.30 13.90 8.47
C ILE A 97 -7.58 14.32 7.73
N ILE A 98 -8.35 13.36 7.22
CA ILE A 98 -9.62 13.65 6.53
C ILE A 98 -10.59 14.37 7.48
N PHE A 99 -10.71 13.90 8.72
CA PHE A 99 -11.59 14.51 9.72
C PHE A 99 -11.19 15.96 10.03
N VAL A 100 -9.90 16.22 10.22
CA VAL A 100 -9.38 17.58 10.41
C VAL A 100 -9.72 18.46 9.20
N ILE A 101 -9.47 17.98 7.98
CA ILE A 101 -9.79 18.73 6.75
C ILE A 101 -11.28 19.08 6.69
N LEU A 102 -12.16 18.11 6.98
CA LEU A 102 -13.61 18.31 6.96
C LEU A 102 -14.08 19.32 8.03
N LEU A 103 -13.46 19.32 9.22
CA LEU A 103 -13.81 20.24 10.31
C LEU A 103 -13.52 21.70 9.94
N PHE A 104 -12.46 21.95 9.18
CA PHE A 104 -12.06 23.29 8.74
C PHE A 104 -12.57 23.67 7.35
N LEU A 105 -13.29 22.76 6.68
CA LEU A 105 -13.88 23.06 5.38
C LEU A 105 -15.05 24.04 5.58
N PRO A 106 -15.05 25.21 4.91
CA PRO A 106 -16.18 26.12 5.00
C PRO A 106 -17.45 25.43 4.50
N ASN A 107 -18.49 25.39 5.32
CA ASN A 107 -19.82 24.99 4.85
C ASN A 107 -20.24 25.99 3.77
N SER A 108 -20.19 25.57 2.51
CA SER A 108 -20.65 26.36 1.35
C SER A 108 -22.15 26.25 1.17
#